data_AF-A0A7S1YN39-F1
#
_entry.id   AF-A0A7S1YN39-F1
#
_cell.length_a   1.000
_cell.length_b   1.000
_cell.length_c   1.000
_cell.angle_alpha   90.00
_cell.angle_beta   90.00
_cell.angle_gamma   90.00
#
_symmetry.space_group_name_H-M   'P 1'
#
loop_
_entity.id
_entity.type
_entity.pdbx_description
1 polymer ?
#
loop_
_entity_poly.entity_id
_entity_poly.type
_entity_poly.pdbx_seq_one_letter_code
_entity_poly.pdbx_strand_id
1 'polypeptide(L)'
;KYFDASGFITLPNKTNAPLEQLERYLSLALQPSPHMRELLDSIRETRAPSGDYLALHARFEPEMLNHGMCQEHKVKDLTMVLDQIGSLKDFAELDSLFVAVSIPQMLAPYRYPKNKEIHKKNAESLQKAFKHGLPKSGDSSSNLRLWTGGEEAVEHRVEPCMEQIVSSYINWEIAVEAKAFIGTVTSTWSVAVWKSRYFRGLPNYAYTPEGIVKLEGAPEPFRC
;
A
#
# COMPACT_ATOMS: atom_id res chain seq x y z
N LYS A 1 -8.39 -15.07 23.86
CA LYS A 1 -9.46 -15.86 23.19
C LYS A 1 -10.77 -15.12 23.44
N TYR A 2 -11.33 -14.44 22.43
CA TYR A 2 -12.50 -13.55 22.56
C TYR A 2 -13.70 -13.96 21.67
N PHE A 3 -13.62 -15.17 21.12
CA PHE A 3 -14.74 -15.79 20.43
C PHE A 3 -15.41 -16.73 21.42
N ASP A 4 -16.72 -16.59 21.57
CA ASP A 4 -17.50 -17.60 22.28
C ASP A 4 -17.64 -18.87 21.41
N ALA A 5 -18.28 -19.89 21.97
CA ALA A 5 -18.49 -21.17 21.31
C ALA A 5 -19.32 -21.07 20.01
N SER A 6 -19.90 -19.90 19.70
CA SER A 6 -20.65 -19.63 18.47
C SER A 6 -19.85 -18.86 17.42
N GLY A 7 -18.60 -18.50 17.70
CA GLY A 7 -17.72 -17.79 16.76
C GLY A 7 -17.99 -16.30 16.65
N PHE A 8 -18.82 -15.73 17.53
CA PHE A 8 -19.11 -14.31 17.56
C PHE A 8 -18.23 -13.58 18.59
N ILE A 9 -17.93 -12.30 18.31
CA ILE A 9 -17.18 -11.43 19.22
C ILE A 9 -18.11 -11.05 20.37
N THR A 10 -17.81 -11.52 21.58
CA THR A 10 -18.51 -11.08 22.78
C THR A 10 -17.98 -9.70 23.17
N LEU A 11 -18.73 -8.64 22.86
CA LEU A 11 -18.39 -7.29 23.33
C LEU A 11 -18.67 -7.19 24.84
N PRO A 12 -17.76 -6.63 25.65
CA PRO A 12 -18.01 -6.43 27.07
C PRO A 12 -19.22 -5.53 27.29
N ASN A 13 -20.13 -5.99 28.16
CA ASN A 13 -21.34 -5.25 28.50
C ASN A 13 -20.97 -3.92 29.21
N LYS A 14 -21.49 -2.83 28.65
CA LYS A 14 -21.49 -1.43 29.15
C LYS A 14 -20.18 -0.64 29.05
N THR A 15 -20.19 0.28 28.08
CA THR A 15 -19.69 1.67 28.15
C THR A 15 -18.29 1.86 28.74
N ASN A 16 -17.30 1.94 27.84
CA ASN A 16 -15.92 2.46 27.96
C ASN A 16 -14.87 1.49 27.39
N ALA A 17 -15.20 0.70 26.36
CA ALA A 17 -14.12 0.24 25.48
C ALA A 17 -13.47 1.52 24.92
N PRO A 18 -12.17 1.78 25.17
CA PRO A 18 -11.48 2.92 24.59
C PRO A 18 -11.72 2.91 23.09
N LEU A 19 -11.88 4.07 22.45
CA LEU A 19 -12.15 4.17 21.01
C LEU A 19 -11.23 3.25 20.18
N GLU A 20 -9.97 3.17 20.60
CA GLU A 20 -8.94 2.27 20.07
C GLU A 20 -9.32 0.77 20.10
N GLN A 21 -9.97 0.29 21.16
CA GLN A 21 -10.43 -1.08 21.29
C GLN A 21 -11.62 -1.38 20.34
N LEU A 22 -12.54 -0.42 20.16
CA LEU A 22 -13.62 -0.54 19.18
C LEU A 22 -13.06 -0.56 17.75
N GLU A 23 -12.14 0.34 17.44
CA GLU A 23 -11.47 0.41 16.13
C GLU A 23 -10.69 -0.87 15.82
N ARG A 24 -10.02 -1.44 16.83
CA ARG A 24 -9.41 -2.76 16.71
C ARG A 24 -10.44 -3.83 16.36
N TYR A 25 -11.57 -3.91 17.08
CA TYR A 25 -12.58 -4.92 16.77
C TYR A 25 -13.18 -4.75 15.38
N LEU A 26 -13.46 -3.53 14.95
CA LEU A 26 -13.94 -3.24 13.60
C LEU A 26 -12.93 -3.69 12.53
N SER A 27 -11.64 -3.38 12.73
CA SER A 27 -10.58 -3.79 11.80
C SER A 27 -10.42 -5.31 11.69
N LEU A 28 -10.79 -6.06 12.74
CA LEU A 28 -10.74 -7.52 12.76
C LEU A 28 -12.05 -8.16 12.25
N ALA A 29 -13.18 -7.48 12.42
CA ALA A 29 -14.50 -7.99 12.05
C ALA A 29 -14.79 -7.86 10.55
N LEU A 30 -14.21 -6.85 9.89
CA LEU A 30 -14.33 -6.67 8.44
C LEU A 30 -13.45 -7.70 7.72
N GLN A 31 -14.06 -8.83 7.38
CA GLN A 31 -13.42 -9.91 6.63
C GLN A 31 -13.94 -9.92 5.19
N PRO A 32 -13.09 -10.25 4.19
CA PRO A 32 -13.52 -10.42 2.81
C PRO A 32 -14.60 -11.50 2.71
N SER A 33 -15.54 -11.32 1.76
CA SER A 33 -16.47 -12.37 1.36
C SER A 33 -15.70 -13.59 0.80
N PRO A 34 -16.27 -14.81 0.81
CA PRO A 34 -15.61 -15.98 0.25
C PRO A 34 -15.13 -15.77 -1.19
N HIS A 35 -15.97 -15.16 -2.04
CA HIS A 35 -15.61 -14.86 -3.43
C HIS A 35 -14.43 -13.88 -3.54
N MET A 36 -14.37 -12.88 -2.66
CA MET A 36 -13.25 -11.94 -2.64
C MET A 36 -11.95 -12.62 -2.16
N ARG A 37 -12.05 -13.60 -1.25
CA ARG A 37 -10.89 -14.41 -0.84
C ARG A 37 -10.39 -15.28 -1.97
N GLU A 38 -11.27 -15.98 -2.66
CA GLU A 38 -10.90 -16.80 -3.84
C GLU A 38 -10.21 -15.95 -4.91
N LEU A 39 -10.71 -14.74 -5.16
CA LEU A 39 -10.09 -13.77 -6.05
C LEU A 39 -8.69 -13.37 -5.54
N LEU A 40 -8.56 -13.01 -4.27
CA LEU A 40 -7.30 -12.61 -3.65
C LEU A 40 -6.26 -13.75 -3.69
N ASP A 41 -6.66 -14.97 -3.35
CA ASP A 41 -5.80 -16.16 -3.35
C ASP A 41 -5.30 -16.45 -4.77
N SER A 42 -6.20 -16.43 -5.75
CA SER A 42 -5.86 -16.56 -7.17
C SER A 42 -4.86 -15.51 -7.64
N ILE A 43 -4.98 -14.26 -7.19
CA ILE A 43 -4.04 -13.17 -7.53
C ILE A 43 -2.68 -13.40 -6.88
N ARG A 44 -2.65 -13.85 -5.62
CA ARG A 44 -1.40 -14.17 -4.92
C ARG A 44 -0.68 -15.32 -5.58
N GLU A 45 -1.38 -16.40 -5.90
CA GLU A 45 -0.80 -17.58 -6.56
C GLU A 45 -0.21 -17.26 -7.94
N THR A 46 -0.83 -16.34 -8.68
CA THR A 46 -0.43 -16.02 -10.06
C THR A 46 0.58 -14.89 -10.16
N ARG A 47 0.56 -13.93 -9.22
CA ARG A 47 1.36 -12.69 -9.31
C ARG A 47 2.34 -12.49 -8.16
N ALA A 48 2.02 -12.95 -6.95
CA ALA A 48 2.89 -12.73 -5.79
C ALA A 48 4.07 -13.70 -5.84
N PRO A 49 5.31 -13.21 -5.76
CA PRO A 49 6.46 -14.07 -5.53
C PRO A 49 6.30 -14.83 -4.20
N SER A 50 6.83 -16.05 -4.13
CA SER A 50 6.89 -16.80 -2.88
C SER A 50 7.73 -16.07 -1.83
N GLY A 51 7.22 -15.94 -0.60
CA GLY A 51 7.97 -15.42 0.55
C GLY A 51 7.45 -14.07 1.06
N ASP A 52 8.22 -13.49 1.98
CA ASP A 52 7.92 -12.17 2.54
C ASP A 52 8.13 -11.08 1.49
N TYR A 53 7.33 -10.02 1.57
CA TYR A 53 7.43 -8.87 0.68
C TYR A 53 7.23 -7.56 1.43
N LEU A 54 7.80 -6.50 0.84
CA LEU A 54 7.53 -5.12 1.22
C LEU A 54 6.36 -4.60 0.40
N ALA A 55 5.52 -3.74 0.97
CA ALA A 55 4.47 -3.05 0.22
C ALA A 55 4.71 -1.54 0.19
N LEU A 56 4.57 -0.93 -0.99
CA LEU A 56 4.61 0.51 -1.21
C LEU A 56 3.28 0.98 -1.78
N HIS A 57 2.67 2.01 -1.17
CA HIS A 57 1.59 2.75 -1.80
C HIS A 57 2.14 3.97 -2.54
N ALA A 58 2.28 3.87 -3.85
CA ALA A 58 2.89 4.89 -4.69
C ALA A 58 1.85 5.91 -5.18
N ARG A 59 1.49 6.88 -4.33
CA ARG A 59 0.45 7.89 -4.63
C ARG A 59 1.02 9.09 -5.44
N PHE A 60 1.46 8.82 -6.67
CA PHE A 60 2.13 9.78 -7.57
C PHE A 60 1.30 10.14 -8.82
N GLU A 61 0.00 9.90 -8.78
CA GLU A 61 -0.93 10.14 -9.89
C GLU A 61 -1.06 11.65 -10.19
N PRO A 62 -1.45 12.02 -11.42
CA PRO A 62 -1.53 13.41 -11.83
C PRO A 62 -2.35 14.31 -10.91
N GLU A 63 -3.49 13.84 -10.44
CA GLU A 63 -4.36 14.54 -9.49
C GLU A 63 -3.64 14.84 -8.16
N MET A 64 -2.83 13.90 -7.68
CA MET A 64 -2.15 13.99 -6.40
C MET A 64 -0.97 14.93 -6.49
N LEU A 65 -0.25 14.96 -7.61
CA LEU A 65 0.81 15.94 -7.85
C LEU A 65 0.28 17.39 -7.83
N ASN A 66 -0.96 17.60 -8.25
CA ASN A 66 -1.58 18.93 -8.34
C ASN A 66 -2.43 19.33 -7.14
N HIS A 67 -2.82 18.40 -6.28
CA HIS A 67 -3.71 18.72 -5.16
C HIS A 67 -3.08 19.73 -4.19
N GLY A 68 -3.74 20.87 -3.99
CA GLY A 68 -3.16 22.06 -3.36
C GLY A 68 -2.95 21.96 -1.84
N MET A 69 -3.84 21.27 -1.13
CA MET A 69 -3.88 21.36 0.34
C MET A 69 -2.74 20.61 1.05
N CYS A 70 -2.08 19.66 0.40
CA CYS A 70 -1.05 18.82 1.04
C CYS A 70 0.32 18.97 0.38
N GLN A 71 0.61 20.12 -0.24
CA GLN A 71 1.85 20.34 -1.02
C GLN A 71 3.12 20.24 -0.17
N GLU A 72 3.09 20.68 1.09
CA GLU A 72 4.26 20.69 1.99
C GLU A 72 4.69 19.29 2.42
N HIS A 73 3.73 18.35 2.50
CA HIS A 73 3.99 16.97 2.90
C HIS A 73 4.18 16.01 1.71
N LYS A 74 4.16 16.53 0.48
CA LYS A 74 4.21 15.71 -0.74
C LYS A 74 5.62 15.47 -1.22
N VAL A 75 5.96 14.19 -1.28
CA VAL A 75 7.05 13.72 -2.14
C VAL A 75 6.53 13.66 -3.58
N LYS A 76 7.26 14.28 -4.50
CA LYS A 76 6.89 14.36 -5.92
C LYS A 76 7.72 13.45 -6.83
N ASP A 77 8.86 12.98 -6.35
CA ASP A 77 9.79 12.14 -7.11
C ASP A 77 9.73 10.70 -6.62
N LEU A 78 9.10 9.83 -7.40
CA LEU A 78 9.01 8.40 -7.10
C LEU A 78 10.40 7.75 -7.10
N THR A 79 11.31 8.23 -7.94
CA THR A 79 12.69 7.69 -8.03
C THR A 79 13.38 7.76 -6.68
N MET A 80 13.26 8.91 -6.01
CA MET A 80 13.85 9.10 -4.68
C MET A 80 13.30 8.09 -3.67
N VAL A 81 11.99 7.82 -3.69
CA VAL A 81 11.37 6.82 -2.79
C VAL A 81 11.89 5.42 -3.10
N LEU A 82 11.96 5.04 -4.36
CA LEU A 82 12.45 3.73 -4.79
C LEU A 82 13.92 3.52 -4.42
N ASP A 83 14.77 4.54 -4.62
CA ASP A 83 16.18 4.51 -4.24
C ASP A 83 16.35 4.39 -2.72
N GLN A 84 15.54 5.13 -1.95
CA GLN A 84 15.53 5.02 -0.49
C GLN A 84 15.11 3.61 -0.04
N ILE A 85 14.08 3.02 -0.65
CA ILE A 85 13.68 1.63 -0.35
C ILE A 85 14.83 0.66 -0.59
N GLY A 86 15.49 0.74 -1.74
CA GLY A 86 16.65 -0.09 -2.06
C GLY A 86 17.80 0.08 -1.05
N SER A 87 17.89 1.24 -0.39
CA SER A 87 18.91 1.55 0.60
C SER A 87 18.63 1.06 2.02
N LEU A 88 17.40 0.65 2.34
CA LEU A 88 16.99 0.26 3.69
C LEU A 88 17.50 -1.13 4.06
N LYS A 89 18.39 -1.18 5.05
CA LYS A 89 18.98 -2.43 5.57
C LYS A 89 17.94 -3.38 6.18
N ASP A 90 16.88 -2.83 6.78
CA ASP A 90 15.78 -3.60 7.36
C ASP A 90 15.10 -4.54 6.35
N PHE A 91 15.29 -4.29 5.05
CA PHE A 91 14.63 -5.00 3.95
C PHE A 91 15.61 -5.72 3.01
N ALA A 92 16.89 -5.85 3.38
CA ALA A 92 17.91 -6.49 2.54
C ALA A 92 17.57 -7.96 2.21
N GLU A 93 16.93 -8.66 3.16
CA GLU A 93 16.50 -10.06 3.04
C GLU A 93 15.21 -10.24 2.22
N LEU A 94 14.56 -9.17 1.78
CA LEU A 94 13.35 -9.27 0.96
C LEU A 94 13.72 -9.45 -0.51
N ASP A 95 12.90 -10.21 -1.22
CA ASP A 95 13.10 -10.49 -2.65
C ASP A 95 12.09 -9.76 -3.53
N SER A 96 11.03 -9.20 -2.95
CA SER A 96 10.00 -8.51 -3.72
C SER A 96 9.40 -7.28 -3.04
N LEU A 97 8.98 -6.35 -3.90
CA LEU A 97 8.27 -5.13 -3.56
C LEU A 97 6.91 -5.13 -4.27
N PHE A 98 5.85 -5.24 -3.49
CA PHE A 98 4.50 -4.98 -3.95
C PHE A 98 4.28 -3.46 -4.10
N VAL A 99 3.80 -3.02 -5.26
CA VAL A 99 3.43 -1.61 -5.48
C VAL A 99 1.92 -1.49 -5.63
N ALA A 100 1.27 -0.97 -4.59
CA ALA A 100 -0.14 -0.58 -4.62
C ALA A 100 -0.28 0.72 -5.41
N VAL A 101 -0.72 0.61 -6.66
CA VAL A 101 -0.95 1.76 -7.54
C VAL A 101 -1.90 1.39 -8.68
N SER A 102 -2.64 2.38 -9.21
CA SER A 102 -3.31 2.24 -10.50
C SER A 102 -2.31 2.53 -11.62
N ILE A 103 -1.82 1.48 -12.29
CA ILE A 103 -0.91 1.64 -13.43
C ILE A 103 -1.57 2.47 -14.56
N PRO A 104 -2.84 2.24 -14.94
CA PRO A 104 -3.49 3.07 -15.94
C PRO A 104 -3.52 4.56 -15.57
N GLN A 105 -3.79 4.90 -14.30
CA GLN A 105 -3.79 6.30 -13.85
C GLN A 105 -2.37 6.90 -13.80
N MET A 106 -1.37 6.12 -13.38
CA MET A 106 0.03 6.54 -13.37
C MET A 106 0.59 6.76 -14.78
N LEU A 107 0.12 6.01 -15.77
CA LEU A 107 0.57 6.13 -17.15
C LEU A 107 -0.35 7.02 -18.01
N ALA A 108 -1.46 7.50 -17.44
CA ALA A 108 -2.43 8.31 -18.16
C ALA A 108 -1.80 9.59 -18.73
N PRO A 109 -2.26 10.06 -19.91
CA PRO A 109 -1.83 11.33 -20.46
C PRO A 109 -2.03 12.45 -19.46
N TYR A 110 -0.95 13.18 -19.21
CA TYR A 110 -0.95 14.23 -18.21
C TYR A 110 -1.75 15.44 -18.71
N ARG A 111 -2.85 15.76 -18.01
CA ARG A 111 -3.83 16.79 -18.44
C ARG A 111 -3.47 18.21 -18.03
N TYR A 112 -2.51 18.39 -17.13
CA TYR A 112 -2.14 19.72 -16.59
C TYR A 112 -0.76 20.14 -17.13
N PRO A 113 -0.47 21.42 -17.41
CA PRO A 113 0.90 21.80 -17.79
C PRO A 113 1.89 21.70 -16.63
N LYS A 114 1.41 22.02 -15.42
CA LYS A 114 2.21 22.04 -14.19
C LYS A 114 2.57 20.62 -13.75
N ASN A 115 3.85 20.33 -13.53
CA ASN A 115 4.41 19.02 -13.16
C ASN A 115 4.36 17.93 -14.25
N LYS A 116 4.14 18.26 -15.53
CA LYS A 116 4.15 17.28 -16.64
C LYS A 116 5.44 16.46 -16.70
N GLU A 117 6.59 17.13 -16.58
CA GLU A 117 7.89 16.46 -16.62
C GLU A 117 8.12 15.55 -15.40
N ILE A 118 7.60 15.94 -14.22
CA ILE A 118 7.68 15.12 -13.01
C ILE A 118 6.84 13.85 -13.17
N HIS A 119 5.62 13.98 -13.70
CA HIS A 119 4.76 12.84 -13.99
C HIS A 119 5.41 11.86 -14.96
N LYS A 120 5.97 12.39 -16.07
CA LYS A 120 6.70 11.59 -17.04
C LYS A 120 7.88 10.85 -16.40
N LYS A 121 8.69 11.55 -15.59
CA LYS A 121 9.80 10.94 -14.85
C LYS A 121 9.33 9.82 -13.92
N ASN A 122 8.23 10.03 -13.17
CA ASN A 122 7.69 9.02 -12.27
C ASN A 122 7.21 7.77 -13.04
N ALA A 123 6.53 7.96 -14.17
CA ALA A 123 6.11 6.86 -15.03
C ALA A 123 7.30 6.06 -15.58
N GLU A 124 8.35 6.74 -16.04
CA GLU A 124 9.59 6.11 -16.53
C GLU A 124 10.31 5.35 -15.42
N SER A 125 10.43 5.94 -14.23
CA SER A 125 11.04 5.28 -13.05
C SER A 125 10.27 4.03 -12.64
N LEU A 126 8.94 4.09 -12.63
CA LEU A 126 8.08 2.95 -12.31
C LEU A 126 8.25 1.82 -13.34
N GLN A 127 8.20 2.13 -14.64
CA GLN A 127 8.41 1.15 -15.71
C GLN A 127 9.80 0.51 -15.65
N LYS A 128 10.85 1.33 -15.42
CA LYS A 128 12.22 0.84 -15.25
C LYS A 128 12.31 -0.12 -14.07
N ALA A 129 11.68 0.22 -12.94
CA ALA A 129 11.70 -0.61 -11.74
C ALA A 129 10.92 -1.93 -11.92
N PHE A 130 9.79 -1.94 -12.65
CA PHE A 130 9.12 -3.20 -13.01
C PHE A 130 9.96 -4.08 -13.93
N LYS A 131 10.66 -3.48 -14.90
CA LYS A 131 11.45 -4.21 -15.88
C LYS A 131 12.75 -4.77 -15.30
N HIS A 132 13.41 -4.02 -14.44
CA HIS A 132 14.77 -4.33 -13.98
C HIS A 132 14.85 -4.67 -12.48
N GLY A 133 13.78 -4.46 -11.71
CA GLY A 133 13.81 -4.51 -10.25
C GLY A 133 14.49 -3.28 -9.64
N LEU A 134 14.56 -3.24 -8.31
CA LEU A 134 15.30 -2.23 -7.55
C LEU A 134 16.60 -2.80 -6.99
N PRO A 135 17.75 -2.14 -7.18
CA PRO A 135 19.00 -2.54 -6.55
C PRO A 135 18.87 -2.55 -5.02
N LYS A 136 19.39 -3.60 -4.38
CA LYS A 136 19.50 -3.69 -2.92
C LYS A 136 20.85 -3.14 -2.46
N SER A 137 20.84 -2.37 -1.36
CA SER A 137 22.08 -1.89 -0.76
C SER A 137 22.85 -3.03 -0.11
N GLY A 138 24.13 -3.12 -0.45
CA GLY A 138 25.04 -4.13 0.10
C GLY A 138 25.08 -5.46 -0.66
N ASP A 139 24.22 -5.66 -1.65
CA ASP A 139 24.24 -6.85 -2.51
C ASP A 139 24.12 -6.45 -3.99
N SER A 140 25.25 -6.49 -4.69
CA SER A 140 25.32 -6.18 -6.12
C SER A 140 24.76 -7.29 -7.02
N SER A 141 24.35 -8.43 -6.45
CA SER A 141 23.95 -9.62 -7.19
C SER A 141 22.44 -9.84 -7.27
N SER A 142 21.63 -9.11 -6.49
CA SER A 142 20.18 -9.30 -6.47
C SER A 142 19.37 -8.00 -6.42
N ASN A 143 18.26 -7.96 -7.15
CA ASN A 143 17.32 -6.84 -7.18
C ASN A 143 15.99 -7.24 -6.54
N LEU A 144 15.34 -6.31 -5.84
CA LEU A 144 13.94 -6.47 -5.43
C LEU A 144 13.06 -6.53 -6.67
N ARG A 145 12.33 -7.63 -6.84
CA ARG A 145 11.37 -7.78 -7.94
C ARG A 145 10.09 -7.02 -7.62
N LEU A 146 9.67 -6.16 -8.52
CA LEU A 146 8.42 -5.42 -8.36
C LEU A 146 7.25 -6.20 -8.95
N TRP A 147 6.09 -6.11 -8.29
CA TRP A 147 4.83 -6.66 -8.76
C TRP A 147 3.64 -5.82 -8.28
N THR A 148 2.50 -5.95 -8.95
CA THR A 148 1.25 -5.26 -8.59
C THR A 148 0.10 -6.24 -8.46
N GLY A 149 -0.89 -5.85 -7.63
CA GLY A 149 -2.20 -6.48 -7.60
C GLY A 149 -2.94 -6.05 -8.84
N GLY A 150 -3.06 -4.73 -9.05
CA GLY A 150 -3.39 -4.12 -10.34
C GLY A 150 -4.84 -4.32 -10.79
N GLU A 151 -5.34 -3.39 -11.61
CA GLU A 151 -6.65 -3.50 -12.26
C GLU A 151 -6.72 -4.70 -13.22
N GLU A 152 -5.61 -5.03 -13.88
CA GLU A 152 -5.50 -6.21 -14.77
C GLU A 152 -5.80 -7.55 -14.07
N ALA A 153 -5.61 -7.64 -12.75
CA ALA A 153 -5.87 -8.88 -12.03
C ALA A 153 -7.36 -9.11 -11.74
N VAL A 154 -8.17 -8.07 -11.92
CA VAL A 154 -9.64 -8.09 -11.74
C VAL A 154 -10.39 -7.83 -13.06
N GLU A 155 -9.67 -7.38 -14.09
CA GLU A 155 -10.19 -7.18 -15.43
C GLU A 155 -10.93 -8.43 -15.92
N HIS A 156 -12.16 -8.24 -16.40
CA HIS A 156 -13.06 -9.31 -16.85
C HIS A 156 -13.46 -10.36 -15.78
N ARG A 157 -13.07 -10.17 -14.51
CA ARG A 157 -13.47 -11.04 -13.38
C ARG A 157 -14.60 -10.43 -12.55
N VAL A 158 -14.83 -9.13 -12.70
CA VAL A 158 -15.90 -8.37 -12.07
C VAL A 158 -16.56 -7.44 -13.10
N GLU A 159 -17.69 -6.86 -12.74
CA GLU A 159 -18.34 -5.82 -13.57
C GLU A 159 -17.38 -4.63 -13.77
N PRO A 160 -17.29 -4.04 -14.98
CA PRO A 160 -16.36 -2.92 -15.26
C PRO A 160 -16.50 -1.74 -14.29
N CYS A 161 -17.71 -1.45 -13.81
CA CYS A 161 -17.94 -0.38 -12.84
C CYS A 161 -17.39 -0.66 -11.44
N MET A 162 -17.03 -1.92 -11.14
CA MET A 162 -16.49 -2.37 -9.85
C MET A 162 -14.97 -2.55 -9.88
N GLU A 163 -14.34 -2.64 -11.05
CA GLU A 163 -12.91 -2.96 -11.19
C GLU A 163 -12.01 -2.08 -10.34
N GLN A 164 -12.23 -0.76 -10.32
CA GLN A 164 -11.41 0.16 -9.52
C GLN A 164 -11.55 -0.07 -8.01
N ILE A 165 -12.78 -0.29 -7.52
CA ILE A 165 -13.04 -0.51 -6.09
C ILE A 165 -12.48 -1.85 -5.66
N VAL A 166 -12.70 -2.90 -6.46
CA VAL A 166 -12.22 -4.25 -6.18
C VAL A 166 -10.69 -4.31 -6.25
N SER A 167 -10.07 -3.67 -7.25
CA SER A 167 -8.62 -3.54 -7.34
C SER A 167 -8.03 -2.79 -6.14
N SER A 168 -8.65 -1.69 -5.72
CA SER A 168 -8.24 -0.94 -4.51
C SER A 168 -8.33 -1.80 -3.25
N TYR A 169 -9.38 -2.60 -3.13
CA TYR A 169 -9.56 -3.54 -2.02
C TYR A 169 -8.50 -4.65 -2.01
N ILE A 170 -8.22 -5.26 -3.16
CA ILE A 170 -7.17 -6.29 -3.27
C ILE A 170 -5.80 -5.71 -2.92
N ASN A 171 -5.50 -4.51 -3.43
CA ASN A 171 -4.26 -3.82 -3.07
C ASN A 171 -4.19 -3.56 -1.56
N TRP A 172 -5.32 -3.29 -0.91
CA TRP A 172 -5.40 -3.06 0.53
C TRP A 172 -5.10 -4.35 1.30
N GLU A 173 -5.73 -5.48 0.94
CA GLU A 173 -5.50 -6.77 1.60
C GLU A 173 -4.04 -7.21 1.49
N ILE A 174 -3.45 -7.08 0.29
CA ILE A 174 -2.02 -7.40 0.08
C ILE A 174 -1.13 -6.47 0.90
N ALA A 175 -1.40 -5.15 0.91
CA ALA A 175 -0.60 -4.21 1.68
C ALA A 175 -0.70 -4.42 3.21
N VAL A 176 -1.87 -4.82 3.72
CA VAL A 176 -2.08 -5.10 5.14
C VAL A 176 -1.30 -6.34 5.60
N GLU A 177 -1.08 -7.32 4.72
CA GLU A 177 -0.35 -8.56 5.05
C GLU A 177 1.16 -8.50 4.81
N ALA A 178 1.66 -7.48 4.11
CA ALA A 178 3.09 -7.34 3.83
C ALA A 178 3.94 -7.35 5.12
N LYS A 179 5.21 -7.75 5.02
CA LYS A 179 6.14 -7.73 6.17
C LYS A 179 6.30 -6.32 6.72
N ALA A 180 6.41 -5.34 5.83
CA ALA A 180 6.38 -3.92 6.13
C ALA A 180 5.55 -3.19 5.06
N PHE A 181 4.99 -2.04 5.44
CA PHE A 181 4.27 -1.18 4.50
C PHE A 181 4.78 0.25 4.55
N ILE A 182 5.02 0.83 3.38
CA ILE A 182 5.48 2.19 3.18
C ILE A 182 4.37 2.96 2.45
N GLY A 183 3.85 4.00 3.11
CA GLY A 183 2.78 4.84 2.56
C GLY A 183 3.09 6.33 2.65
N THR A 184 2.08 7.16 2.39
CA THR A 184 2.14 8.61 2.59
C THR A 184 1.05 9.09 3.52
N VAL A 185 1.37 10.06 4.38
CA VAL A 185 0.40 10.71 5.25
C VAL A 185 -0.71 11.40 4.45
N THR A 186 -0.40 11.82 3.23
CA THR A 186 -1.33 12.53 2.34
C THR A 186 -2.40 11.65 1.69
N SER A 187 -2.45 10.36 2.02
CA SER A 187 -3.47 9.43 1.54
C SER A 187 -4.23 8.78 2.70
N THR A 188 -5.55 8.99 2.72
CA THR A 188 -6.46 8.29 3.63
C THR A 188 -6.39 6.77 3.46
N TRP A 189 -6.10 6.28 2.25
CA TRP A 189 -5.88 4.86 1.97
C TRP A 189 -4.63 4.34 2.69
N SER A 190 -3.50 5.05 2.63
CA SER A 190 -2.29 4.71 3.41
C SER A 190 -2.56 4.70 4.91
N VAL A 191 -3.29 5.71 5.42
CA VAL A 191 -3.65 5.78 6.84
C VAL A 191 -4.51 4.59 7.26
N ALA A 192 -5.47 4.17 6.42
CA ALA A 192 -6.30 3.00 6.69
C ALA A 192 -5.49 1.69 6.73
N VAL A 193 -4.51 1.53 5.83
CA VAL A 193 -3.58 0.39 5.86
C VAL A 193 -2.73 0.42 7.12
N TRP A 194 -2.11 1.56 7.45
CA TRP A 194 -1.30 1.71 8.66
C TRP A 194 -2.09 1.34 9.92
N LYS A 195 -3.33 1.82 10.02
CA LYS A 195 -4.18 1.56 11.18
C LYS A 195 -4.48 0.07 11.34
N SER A 196 -4.82 -0.59 10.25
CA SER A 196 -5.09 -2.02 10.23
C SER A 196 -3.86 -2.84 10.61
N ARG A 197 -2.69 -2.45 10.10
CA ARG A 197 -1.39 -3.07 10.41
C ARG A 197 -0.94 -2.83 11.86
N TYR A 198 -1.17 -1.62 12.38
CA TYR A 198 -0.85 -1.25 13.76
C TYR A 198 -1.55 -2.19 14.75
N PHE A 199 -2.86 -2.43 14.57
CA PHE A 199 -3.60 -3.36 15.42
C PHE A 199 -3.20 -4.83 15.27
N ARG A 200 -2.50 -5.17 14.18
CA ARG A 200 -1.88 -6.49 13.95
C ARG A 200 -0.43 -6.58 14.46
N GLY A 201 0.14 -5.49 14.99
CA GLY A 201 1.53 -5.43 15.46
C GLY A 201 2.56 -5.47 14.33
N LEU A 202 2.18 -5.08 13.11
CA LEU A 202 3.03 -5.08 11.94
C LEU A 202 3.70 -3.72 11.71
N PRO A 203 4.96 -3.67 11.22
CA PRO A 203 5.69 -2.42 11.07
C PRO A 203 5.15 -1.58 9.92
N ASN A 204 5.17 -0.28 10.13
CA ASN A 204 4.68 0.75 9.21
C ASN A 204 5.73 1.83 9.03
N TYR A 205 5.80 2.37 7.82
CA TYR A 205 6.72 3.43 7.43
C TYR A 205 5.99 4.48 6.58
N ALA A 206 6.47 5.71 6.63
CA ALA A 206 6.03 6.80 5.77
C ALA A 206 7.20 7.31 4.93
N TYR A 207 6.97 7.53 3.64
CA TYR A 207 7.89 8.34 2.83
C TYR A 207 7.53 9.83 2.99
N THR A 208 8.52 10.63 3.35
CA THR A 208 8.44 12.07 3.59
C THR A 208 9.48 12.81 2.75
N PRO A 209 9.40 14.14 2.61
CA PRO A 209 10.47 14.92 1.97
C PRO A 209 11.86 14.68 2.58
N GLU A 210 11.92 14.37 3.88
CA GLU A 210 13.14 14.09 4.63
C GLU A 210 13.63 12.64 4.48
N GLY A 211 12.77 11.74 3.99
CA GLY A 211 13.09 10.34 3.74
C GLY A 211 12.04 9.36 4.27
N ILE A 212 12.36 8.07 4.21
CA ILE A 212 11.51 7.02 4.77
C ILE A 212 11.74 6.92 6.28
N VAL A 213 10.67 7.15 7.04
CA VAL A 213 10.67 7.09 8.50
C VAL A 213 9.76 5.98 8.99
N LYS A 214 10.18 5.29 10.05
CA LYS A 214 9.34 4.31 10.73
C LYS A 214 8.28 5.04 11.56
N LEU A 215 7.04 4.56 11.48
CA LEU A 215 5.93 5.10 12.26
C LEU A 215 5.84 4.35 13.59
N GLU A 216 5.91 5.10 14.69
CA GLU A 216 5.73 4.59 16.04
C GLU A 216 4.33 4.98 16.54
N GLY A 217 3.54 4.00 17.00
CA GLY A 217 2.18 4.23 17.49
C GLY A 217 1.08 4.17 16.42
N ALA A 218 -0.15 4.47 16.86
CA ALA A 218 -1.32 4.49 15.99
C ALA A 218 -1.25 5.69 15.03
N PRO A 219 -1.55 5.51 13.74
CA PRO A 219 -1.54 6.63 12.80
C PRO A 219 -2.66 7.62 13.13
N GLU A 220 -2.32 8.89 13.21
CA GLU A 220 -3.32 9.95 13.35
C GLU A 220 -4.10 10.16 12.05
N PRO A 221 -5.38 10.55 12.11
CA PRO A 221 -6.11 10.96 10.93
C PRO A 221 -5.44 12.18 10.31
N PHE A 222 -4.87 12.03 9.12
CA PHE A 222 -4.34 13.18 8.41
C PHE A 222 -5.48 14.07 7.92
N ARG A 223 -5.43 15.34 8.29
CA ARG A 223 -6.32 16.38 7.79
C ARG A 223 -5.50 17.33 6.91
N CYS A 224 -5.67 17.22 5.60
CA CYS A 224 -5.60 18.41 4.75
C CYS A 224 -6.95 19.15 4.89
#